data_AF-A0A949YNP6-F1
#
_entry.id   AF-A0A949YNP6-F1
#
_cell.length_a   1.000
_cell.length_b   1.000
_cell.length_c   1.000
_cell.angle_alpha   90.00
_cell.angle_beta   90.00
_cell.angle_gamma   90.00
#
_symmetry.space_group_name_H-M   'P 1'
#
loop_
_entity.id
_entity.type
_entity.pdbx_description
1 polymer ?
#
loop_
_entity_poly.entity_id
_entity_poly.type
_entity_poly.pdbx_seq_one_letter_code
_entity_poly.pdbx_strand_id
1 'polypeptide(L)'
;MNTHLPADLEQFVQAKVRSGRFASPDEAITAAVRLLRQQEEAEEARVLEGIRQGLEDMRAGRGRPAEEVFADIRREFNLSPDA
;
A
#
# COMPACT_ATOMS: atom_id res chain seq x y z
N MET A 1 21.00 6.74 18.87
CA MET A 1 20.61 7.36 17.59
C MET A 1 19.57 8.42 17.94
N ASN A 2 19.80 9.71 17.65
CA ASN A 2 18.91 10.79 18.08
C ASN A 2 17.93 11.09 16.93
N THR A 3 16.76 10.46 16.94
CA THR A 3 15.70 10.72 15.97
C THR A 3 14.83 11.85 16.49
N HIS A 4 14.79 12.98 15.77
CA HIS A 4 13.88 14.06 16.12
C HIS A 4 12.55 13.84 15.41
N LEU A 5 11.47 13.72 16.18
CA LEU A 5 10.13 13.57 15.66
C LEU A 5 9.47 14.95 15.58
N PRO A 6 8.73 15.25 14.51
CA PRO A 6 7.79 16.36 14.48
C PRO A 6 6.85 16.33 15.70
N ALA A 7 6.44 17.51 16.18
CA ALA A 7 5.71 17.67 17.44
C ALA A 7 4.38 16.88 17.50
N ASP A 8 3.72 16.72 16.37
CA ASP A 8 2.50 15.91 16.23
C ASP A 8 2.76 14.42 16.46
N LEU A 9 3.84 13.88 15.90
CA LEU A 9 4.25 12.48 16.10
C LEU A 9 4.75 12.23 17.53
N GLU A 10 5.47 13.19 18.12
CA GLU A 10 5.86 13.16 19.52
C GLU A 10 4.63 13.08 20.44
N GLN A 11 3.63 13.93 20.19
CA GLN A 11 2.39 13.94 20.97
C GLN A 11 1.60 12.63 20.80
N PHE A 12 1.60 12.05 19.60
CA PHE A 12 0.99 10.74 19.34
C PHE A 12 1.68 9.63 20.14
N VAL A 13 3.01 9.55 20.10
CA VAL A 13 3.79 8.55 20.87
C VAL A 13 3.52 8.71 22.37
N GLN A 14 3.58 9.94 22.89
CA GLN A 14 3.27 10.25 24.29
C GLN A 14 1.84 9.83 24.67
N ALA A 15 0.85 10.04 23.80
CA ALA A 15 -0.52 9.58 24.04
C ALA A 15 -0.62 8.05 24.12
N LYS A 16 0.10 7.31 23.27
CA LYS A 16 0.11 5.84 23.29
C LYS A 16 0.79 5.29 24.55
N VAL A 17 1.88 5.88 25.01
CA VAL A 17 2.53 5.50 26.28
C VAL A 17 1.61 5.81 27.46
N ARG A 18 1.02 7.02 27.53
CA ARG A 18 0.07 7.38 28.60
C ARG A 18 -1.17 6.49 28.65
N SER A 19 -1.59 5.94 27.51
CA SER A 19 -2.70 4.97 27.46
C SER A 19 -2.34 3.58 28.01
N GLY A 20 -1.07 3.34 28.36
CA GLY A 20 -0.57 2.05 28.82
C GLY A 20 -0.33 1.04 27.69
N ARG A 21 -0.48 1.45 26.42
CA ARG A 21 -0.28 0.57 25.26
C ARG A 21 1.20 0.24 25.03
N PHE A 22 2.10 1.11 25.46
CA PHE A 22 3.55 0.91 25.41
C PHE A 22 4.16 1.36 26.74
N ALA A 23 5.21 0.69 27.20
CA ALA A 23 5.91 1.01 28.44
C ALA A 23 6.83 2.22 28.30
N SER A 24 7.29 2.53 27.08
CA SER A 24 8.15 3.68 26.81
C SER A 24 7.97 4.25 25.39
N PRO A 25 8.40 5.51 25.14
CA PRO A 25 8.45 6.08 23.79
C PRO A 25 9.30 5.24 22.83
N ASP A 26 10.44 4.73 23.29
CA ASP A 26 11.34 3.90 22.48
C ASP A 26 10.68 2.60 22.02
N GLU A 27 9.89 1.97 22.88
CA GLU A 27 9.10 0.78 22.54
C GLU A 27 8.05 1.12 21.47
N ALA A 28 7.33 2.23 21.65
CA ALA A 28 6.32 2.68 20.69
C ALA A 28 6.94 2.99 19.31
N ILE A 29 8.09 3.67 19.28
CA ILE A 29 8.82 3.98 18.05
C ILE A 29 9.34 2.70 17.38
N THR A 30 9.90 1.77 18.16
CA THR A 30 10.37 0.48 17.64
C THR A 30 9.23 -0.32 17.01
N ALA A 31 8.06 -0.35 17.67
CA ALA A 31 6.87 -0.98 17.13
C ALA A 31 6.39 -0.30 15.83
N ALA A 32 6.41 1.03 15.77
CA ALA A 32 6.03 1.78 14.58
C ALA A 32 6.97 1.49 13.40
N VAL A 33 8.29 1.47 13.62
CA VAL A 33 9.29 1.17 12.57
C VAL A 33 9.18 -0.29 12.09
N ARG A 34 8.92 -1.24 13.00
CA ARG A 34 8.65 -2.63 12.62
C ARG A 34 7.40 -2.75 11.74
N LEU A 35 6.34 -2.03 12.10
CA LEU A 35 5.11 -2.02 11.32
C LEU A 35 5.34 -1.41 9.93
N LEU A 36 6.08 -0.30 9.84
CA LEU A 36 6.44 0.32 8.56
C LEU A 36 7.19 -0.67 7.66
N ARG A 37 8.23 -1.32 8.20
CA ARG A 37 8.99 -2.34 7.48
C ARG A 37 8.09 -3.48 6.97
N GLN A 38 7.18 -3.98 7.81
CA GLN A 38 6.27 -5.05 7.41
C GLN A 38 5.32 -4.61 6.28
N GLN A 39 4.86 -3.36 6.30
CA GLN A 39 4.02 -2.81 5.23
C GLN A 39 4.79 -2.68 3.92
N GLU A 40 6.04 -2.20 3.97
CA GLU A 40 6.90 -2.09 2.80
C GLU A 40 7.19 -3.47 2.18
N GLU A 41 7.57 -4.47 3.00
CA GLU A 41 7.82 -5.83 2.55
C GLU A 41 6.55 -6.48 1.95
N ALA A 42 5.38 -6.24 2.56
CA ALA A 42 4.11 -6.76 2.06
C ALA A 42 3.67 -6.11 0.74
N GLU A 43 3.89 -4.80 0.59
CA GLU A 43 3.57 -4.07 -0.64
C GLU A 43 4.46 -4.56 -1.79
N GLU A 44 5.76 -4.72 -1.54
CA GLU A 44 6.69 -5.27 -2.53
C GLU A 44 6.27 -6.69 -2.96
N ALA A 45 5.97 -7.56 -2.00
CA ALA A 45 5.49 -8.91 -2.28
C ALA A 45 4.19 -8.90 -3.11
N ARG A 46 3.26 -8.01 -2.79
CA ARG A 46 2.00 -7.86 -3.52
C ARG A 46 2.23 -7.43 -4.97
N VAL A 47 3.13 -6.48 -5.21
CA VAL A 47 3.48 -6.02 -6.56
C VAL A 47 4.10 -7.14 -7.38
N LEU A 48 5.08 -7.86 -6.81
CA LEU A 48 5.73 -8.98 -7.48
C LEU A 48 4.73 -10.10 -7.83
N GLU A 49 3.84 -10.42 -6.90
CA GLU A 49 2.80 -11.42 -7.12
C GLU A 49 1.81 -11.01 -8.22
N GLY A 50 1.39 -9.74 -8.24
CA GLY A 50 0.53 -9.22 -9.30
C GLY A 50 1.18 -9.31 -10.69
N ILE A 51 2.47 -8.99 -10.80
CA ILE A 51 3.24 -9.14 -12.04
C ILE A 51 3.32 -10.62 -12.45
N ARG A 52 3.66 -11.51 -11.51
CA ARG A 52 3.75 -12.95 -11.75
C ARG A 52 2.42 -13.50 -12.27
N GLN A 53 1.32 -13.16 -11.61
CA GLN A 53 -0.02 -13.57 -12.02
C GLN A 53 -0.38 -13.04 -13.42
N GLY A 54 -0.12 -11.77 -13.70
CA GLY A 54 -0.39 -11.19 -15.03
C GLY A 54 0.38 -11.88 -16.16
N LEU A 55 1.64 -12.25 -15.92
CA LEU A 55 2.44 -13.04 -16.88
C LEU A 55 1.89 -14.45 -17.08
N GLU A 56 1.39 -15.09 -16.03
CA GLU A 56 0.74 -16.40 -16.12
C GLU A 56 -0.59 -16.34 -16.87
N ASP A 57 -1.40 -15.32 -16.61
CA ASP A 57 -2.66 -15.06 -17.32
C ASP A 57 -2.39 -14.83 -18.82
N MET A 58 -1.37 -14.06 -19.17
CA MET A 58 -0.96 -13.84 -20.55
C MET A 58 -0.51 -15.15 -21.22
N ARG A 59 0.35 -15.94 -20.57
CA ARG A 59 0.81 -17.24 -21.09
C ARG A 59 -0.33 -18.23 -21.27
N ALA A 60 -1.33 -18.20 -20.39
CA ALA A 60 -2.50 -19.05 -20.46
C ALA A 60 -3.59 -18.53 -21.41
N GLY A 61 -3.39 -17.39 -22.07
CA GLY A 61 -4.36 -16.79 -22.98
C GLY A 61 -5.62 -16.25 -22.28
N ARG A 62 -5.54 -15.95 -20.97
CA ARG A 62 -6.65 -15.38 -20.18
C ARG A 62 -6.80 -13.86 -20.32
N GLY A 63 -5.99 -13.23 -21.17
CA GLY A 63 -6.10 -11.82 -21.50
C GLY A 63 -7.27 -11.52 -22.44
N ARG A 64 -7.59 -10.24 -22.60
CA ARG A 64 -8.55 -9.73 -23.57
C ARG A 64 -7.91 -8.62 -24.42
N PRO A 65 -8.32 -8.43 -25.68
CA PRO A 65 -7.85 -7.31 -26.50
C PRO A 65 -8.12 -5.96 -25.81
N ALA A 66 -7.16 -5.05 -25.89
CA ALA A 66 -7.24 -3.76 -25.22
C ALA A 66 -8.41 -2.93 -25.77
N GLU A 67 -8.65 -3.01 -27.09
CA GLU A 67 -9.70 -2.30 -27.79
C GLU A 67 -11.10 -2.65 -27.25
N GLU A 68 -11.33 -3.92 -26.93
CA GLU A 68 -12.57 -4.40 -26.33
C GLU A 68 -12.76 -3.84 -24.92
N VAL A 69 -11.72 -3.89 -24.09
CA VAL A 69 -11.75 -3.36 -22.71
C VAL A 69 -12.03 -1.87 -22.70
N PHE A 70 -11.34 -1.09 -23.55
CA PHE A 70 -11.59 0.34 -23.66
C PHE A 70 -12.99 0.66 -24.19
N ALA A 71 -13.52 -0.14 -25.11
CA ALA A 71 -14.89 0.02 -25.58
C ALA A 71 -15.91 -0.23 -24.45
N ASP A 72 -15.68 -1.23 -23.60
CA ASP A 72 -16.53 -1.52 -22.44
C ASP A 72 -16.49 -0.37 -21.42
N ILE A 73 -15.30 0.13 -21.07
CA ILE A 73 -15.14 1.26 -20.14
C ILE A 73 -15.85 2.51 -20.68
N ARG A 74 -15.67 2.84 -21.97
CA ARG A 74 -16.36 4.01 -22.57
C ARG A 74 -17.87 3.87 -22.49
N ARG A 75 -18.40 2.66 -22.73
CA ARG A 75 -19.84 2.38 -22.65
C ARG A 75 -20.35 2.51 -21.22
N GLU A 76 -19.61 1.99 -20.24
CA GLU A 76 -19.97 2.05 -18.82
C GLU A 76 -20.01 3.48 -18.28
N PHE A 77 -19.03 4.30 -18.67
CA PHE A 77 -18.89 5.69 -18.18
C PHE A 77 -19.44 6.75 -19.14
N ASN A 78 -20.12 6.36 -20.23
CA ASN A 78 -20.64 7.27 -21.27
C ASN A 78 -19.57 8.26 -21.81
N LEU A 79 -18.36 7.76 -22.04
CA LEU A 79 -17.25 8.57 -22.55
C LEU A 79 -17.29 8.61 -24.09
N SER A 80 -16.98 9.78 -24.66
CA SER A 80 -16.83 9.93 -26.11
C SER A 80 -15.68 9.06 -26.64
N PRO A 81 -15.77 8.48 -27.85
CA PRO A 81 -14.67 7.74 -28.47
C PRO A 81 -13.41 8.58 -28.73
N ASP A 82 -13.57 9.90 -28.80
CA ASP A 82 -12.54 10.88 -29.17
C ASP A 82 -11.91 11.59 -27.95
N ALA A 83 -12.25 11.18 -26.73
CA ALA A 83 -11.76 11.76 -25.46
C ALA A 83 -10.44 11.14 -24.98
#